data_AF-A0A974YB60-F1
#
_entry.id   AF-A0A974YB60-F1
#
_cell.length_a   1.000
_cell.length_b   1.000
_cell.length_c   1.000
_cell.angle_alpha   90.00
_cell.angle_beta   90.00
_cell.angle_gamma   90.00
#
_symmetry.space_group_name_H-M   'P 1'
#
loop_
_entity.id
_entity.type
_entity.pdbx_description
1 polymer ?
#
loop_
_entity_poly.entity_id
_entity_poly.type
_entity_poly.pdbx_seq_one_letter_code
_entity_poly.pdbx_strand_id
1 'polypeptide(L)'
;MPYLPVAIIAWFATMAPPRPSMVPPRPIAGWEHRPVTALSNEQITDLRARRGMGLALPAELNGHPGPVHVLGLGDPLRRTKEQCTRVQEFHAAM
;
A
#
# COMPACT_ATOMS: atom_id res chain seq x y z
N MET A 1 -21.59 -19.50 51.89
CA MET A 1 -20.96 -18.17 52.00
C MET A 1 -19.80 -18.13 51.00
N PRO A 2 -19.72 -17.19 50.04
CA PRO A 2 -20.40 -17.24 48.75
C PRO A 2 -19.44 -17.41 47.54
N TYR A 3 -19.75 -18.33 46.61
CA TYR A 3 -19.10 -18.42 45.29
C TYR A 3 -19.92 -17.74 44.17
N LEU A 4 -20.76 -16.75 44.53
CA LEU A 4 -21.85 -16.27 43.68
C LEU A 4 -21.70 -14.91 42.95
N PRO A 5 -20.53 -14.27 42.74
CA PRO A 5 -20.52 -13.02 41.96
C PRO A 5 -19.99 -13.10 40.52
N VAL A 6 -19.36 -14.19 40.06
CA VAL A 6 -18.63 -14.15 38.76
C VAL A 6 -19.38 -14.75 37.58
N ALA A 7 -20.32 -15.69 37.81
CA ALA A 7 -20.97 -16.41 36.71
C ALA A 7 -21.99 -15.59 35.89
N ILE A 8 -22.45 -14.43 36.38
CA ILE A 8 -23.50 -13.65 35.70
C ILE A 8 -22.91 -12.66 34.66
N ILE A 9 -21.65 -12.21 34.83
CA ILE A 9 -21.04 -11.25 33.88
C ILE A 9 -20.65 -11.93 32.56
N ALA A 10 -20.35 -13.25 32.59
CA ALA A 10 -19.94 -13.99 31.40
C ALA A 10 -21.10 -14.38 30.47
N TRP A 11 -22.37 -14.30 30.92
CA TRP A 11 -23.51 -14.81 30.16
C TRP A 11 -24.10 -13.79 29.15
N PHE A 12 -23.76 -12.50 29.27
CA PHE A 12 -24.25 -11.46 28.35
C PHE A 12 -23.30 -11.16 27.17
N ALA A 13 -22.11 -11.75 27.10
CA ALA A 13 -21.15 -11.45 26.04
C ALA A 13 -21.41 -12.18 24.71
N THR A 14 -22.30 -13.18 24.70
CA THR A 14 -22.50 -14.10 23.56
C THR A 14 -23.67 -13.76 22.63
N MET A 15 -24.43 -12.69 22.89
CA MET A 15 -25.50 -12.22 22.00
C MET A 15 -25.34 -10.74 21.62
N ALA A 16 -24.12 -10.31 21.31
CA ALA A 16 -23.97 -9.10 20.52
C ALA A 16 -24.48 -9.40 19.10
N PRO A 17 -25.51 -8.72 18.58
CA PRO A 17 -25.90 -8.87 17.17
C PRO A 17 -24.69 -8.52 16.30
N PRO A 18 -24.51 -9.18 15.13
CA PRO A 18 -23.44 -8.82 14.21
C PRO A 18 -23.57 -7.33 13.92
N ARG A 19 -22.55 -6.56 14.33
CA ARG A 19 -22.52 -5.14 13.99
C ARG A 19 -22.52 -5.07 12.46
N PRO A 20 -23.44 -4.34 11.82
CA PRO A 20 -23.38 -4.15 10.39
C PRO A 20 -21.99 -3.63 10.07
N SER A 21 -21.27 -4.33 9.19
CA SER A 21 -19.98 -3.87 8.72
C SER A 21 -20.24 -2.56 7.99
N MET A 22 -19.96 -1.44 8.65
CA MET A 22 -20.06 -0.13 8.02
C MET A 22 -18.97 -0.09 6.97
N VAL A 23 -19.34 -0.31 5.71
CA VAL A 23 -18.43 -0.12 4.58
C VAL A 23 -18.06 1.36 4.63
N PRO A 24 -16.78 1.69 4.90
CA PRO A 24 -16.39 3.09 4.93
C PRO A 24 -16.74 3.70 3.57
N PRO A 25 -17.25 4.95 3.54
CA PRO A 25 -17.54 5.62 2.28
C PRO A 25 -16.28 5.56 1.42
N ARG A 26 -16.43 5.09 0.18
CA ARG A 26 -15.35 5.00 -0.81
C ARG A 26 -15.45 6.24 -1.69
N PRO A 27 -14.69 7.32 -1.42
CA PRO A 27 -14.90 8.62 -2.09
C PRO A 27 -14.58 8.57 -3.59
N ILE A 28 -13.86 7.53 -4.02
CA ILE A 28 -13.40 7.30 -5.40
C ILE A 28 -14.15 6.17 -6.11
N ALA A 29 -15.21 5.62 -5.50
CA ALA A 29 -16.05 4.61 -6.16
C ALA A 29 -16.71 5.21 -7.42
N GLY A 30 -16.68 4.47 -8.53
CA GLY A 30 -17.22 4.92 -9.82
C GLY A 30 -16.28 5.80 -10.66
N TRP A 31 -15.07 6.09 -10.18
CA TRP A 31 -14.08 6.87 -10.94
C TRP A 31 -13.21 6.01 -11.87
N GLU A 32 -13.49 4.72 -11.96
CA GLU A 32 -12.66 3.72 -12.65
C GLU A 32 -12.51 3.99 -14.16
N HIS A 33 -13.49 4.67 -14.75
CA HIS A 33 -13.49 5.02 -16.17
C HIS A 33 -13.15 6.49 -16.44
N ARG A 34 -12.87 7.30 -15.40
CA ARG A 34 -12.53 8.71 -15.58
C ARG A 34 -11.12 8.82 -16.19
N PRO A 35 -10.91 9.72 -17.18
CA PRO A 35 -9.56 10.03 -17.65
C PRO A 35 -8.71 10.64 -16.52
N VAL A 36 -7.44 10.23 -16.46
CA VAL A 36 -6.46 10.78 -15.51
C VAL A 36 -6.00 12.14 -16.05
N THR A 37 -6.57 13.22 -15.55
CA THR A 37 -6.32 14.59 -16.06
C THR A 37 -4.87 15.06 -15.90
N ALA A 38 -4.10 14.42 -15.02
CA ALA A 38 -2.69 14.73 -14.80
C ALA A 38 -1.75 14.11 -15.86
N LEU A 39 -2.25 13.22 -16.72
CA LEU A 39 -1.43 12.49 -17.70
C LEU A 39 -1.83 12.85 -19.13
N SER A 40 -0.83 13.05 -19.99
CA SER A 40 -1.02 13.18 -21.42
C SER A 40 -1.38 11.84 -22.08
N ASN A 41 -1.93 11.88 -23.30
CA ASN A 41 -2.22 10.67 -24.07
C ASN A 41 -0.96 9.84 -24.36
N GLU A 42 0.18 10.49 -24.57
CA GLU A 42 1.47 9.85 -24.76
C GLU A 42 1.91 9.11 -23.50
N GLN A 43 1.86 9.77 -22.34
CA GLN A 43 2.18 9.15 -21.04
C GLN A 43 1.28 7.95 -20.73
N ILE A 44 -0.02 8.03 -21.05
CA ILE A 44 -0.94 6.91 -20.91
C ILE A 44 -0.53 5.74 -21.83
N THR A 45 -0.15 6.04 -23.07
CA THR A 45 0.30 5.04 -24.05
C THR A 45 1.58 4.35 -23.58
N ASP A 46 2.55 5.12 -23.09
CA ASP A 46 3.82 4.61 -22.60
C ASP A 46 3.66 3.74 -21.36
N LEU A 47 2.80 4.15 -20.42
CA LEU A 47 2.46 3.33 -19.25
C LEU A 47 1.81 2.02 -19.66
N ARG A 48 0.84 2.04 -20.59
CA ARG A 48 0.20 0.83 -21.11
C ARG A 48 1.18 -0.09 -21.82
N ALA A 49 2.15 0.49 -22.53
CA ALA A 49 3.23 -0.23 -23.20
C ALA A 49 4.38 -0.65 -22.26
N ARG A 50 4.29 -0.34 -20.96
CA ARG A 50 5.34 -0.57 -19.95
C ARG A 50 6.68 0.12 -20.25
N ARG A 51 6.67 1.21 -21.02
CA ARG A 51 7.86 2.07 -21.26
C ARG A 51 8.18 2.98 -20.08
N GLY A 52 7.23 3.18 -19.17
CA GLY A 52 7.35 4.14 -18.08
C GLY A 52 7.21 5.59 -18.59
N MET A 53 7.67 6.57 -17.82
CA MET A 53 7.59 8.00 -18.19
C MET A 53 8.97 8.60 -18.56
N GLY A 54 10.00 7.76 -18.73
CA GLY A 54 11.38 8.26 -18.93
C GLY A 54 11.97 9.01 -17.74
N LEU A 55 11.31 9.00 -16.58
CA LEU A 55 11.71 9.77 -15.40
C LEU A 55 12.88 9.16 -14.63
N ALA A 56 13.28 7.92 -14.93
CA ALA A 56 14.30 7.17 -14.17
C ALA A 56 15.70 7.79 -14.22
N LEU A 57 16.17 8.20 -15.41
CA LEU A 57 17.50 8.80 -15.54
C LEU A 57 17.57 10.21 -14.93
N PRO A 58 16.62 11.14 -15.20
CA PRO A 58 16.57 12.42 -14.49
C PRO A 58 16.46 12.25 -12.97
N ALA A 59 15.71 11.24 -12.54
CA ALA A 59 15.57 10.86 -11.15
C ALA A 59 16.92 10.50 -10.51
N GLU A 60 17.69 9.62 -11.15
CA GLU A 60 19.03 9.23 -10.70
C GLU A 60 19.97 10.44 -10.61
N LEU A 61 19.97 11.29 -11.64
CA LEU A 61 20.79 12.50 -11.68
C LEU A 61 20.43 13.53 -10.60
N ASN A 62 19.20 13.48 -10.07
CA ASN A 62 18.71 14.37 -9.01
C ASN A 62 18.54 13.66 -7.65
N GLY A 63 19.06 12.43 -7.49
CA GLY A 63 19.01 11.67 -6.23
C GLY A 63 17.66 11.04 -5.85
N HIS A 64 16.68 10.96 -6.76
CA HIS A 64 15.30 10.48 -6.53
C HIS A 64 14.60 9.93 -7.79
N PRO A 65 14.16 8.64 -7.95
CA PRO A 65 14.57 7.39 -7.31
C PRO A 65 15.01 6.26 -8.29
N GLY A 66 16.14 5.63 -7.99
CA GLY A 66 16.48 4.25 -8.36
C GLY A 66 16.45 3.31 -7.13
N PRO A 67 16.94 2.07 -7.24
CA PRO A 67 17.00 1.08 -6.15
C PRO A 67 17.68 1.57 -4.86
N VAL A 68 18.63 2.51 -4.95
CA VAL A 68 19.23 3.15 -3.77
C VAL A 68 18.19 3.88 -2.91
N HIS A 69 17.28 4.61 -3.55
CA HIS A 69 16.22 5.35 -2.85
C HIS A 69 15.27 4.39 -2.12
N VAL A 70 15.01 3.26 -2.76
CA VAL A 70 14.17 2.17 -2.24
C VAL A 70 14.81 1.49 -1.02
N LEU A 71 16.15 1.42 -0.96
CA LEU A 71 16.91 0.95 0.21
C LEU A 71 16.97 1.99 1.34
N GLY A 72 17.05 3.28 1.00
CA GLY A 72 17.05 4.38 1.97
C GLY A 72 15.72 4.57 2.71
N LEU A 73 14.61 4.12 2.12
CA LEU A 73 13.26 4.21 2.69
C LEU A 73 12.88 3.04 3.61
N GLY A 74 13.85 2.35 4.21
CA GLY A 74 13.73 1.12 5.01
C GLY A 74 12.42 0.96 5.80
N ASP A 75 12.35 1.55 6.99
CA ASP A 75 11.18 1.45 7.90
C ASP A 75 9.88 2.05 7.33
N PRO A 76 9.89 3.20 6.63
CA PRO A 76 8.70 3.75 5.99
C PRO A 76 7.97 2.76 5.07
N LEU A 77 8.70 1.85 4.42
CA LEU A 77 8.14 0.88 3.49
C LEU A 77 7.91 -0.50 4.11
N ARG A 78 8.24 -0.70 5.40
CA ARG A 78 8.04 -1.95 6.16
C ARG A 78 8.47 -3.20 5.38
N ARG A 79 9.64 -3.14 4.74
CA ARG A 79 10.13 -4.21 3.88
C ARG A 79 10.49 -5.47 4.67
N THR A 80 10.21 -6.63 4.07
CA THR A 80 10.78 -7.89 4.55
C THR A 80 12.26 -7.99 4.17
N LYS A 81 12.99 -8.86 4.88
CA LYS A 81 14.41 -9.11 4.58
C LYS A 81 14.63 -9.54 3.12
N GLU A 82 13.78 -10.42 2.59
CA GLU A 82 13.86 -10.87 1.19
C GLU A 82 13.61 -9.74 0.19
N GLN A 83 12.72 -8.80 0.51
CA GLN A 83 12.50 -7.62 -0.33
C GLN A 83 13.72 -6.71 -0.33
N CYS A 84 14.40 -6.54 0.81
CA CYS A 84 15.65 -5.79 0.87
C CYS A 84 16.76 -6.47 0.06
N THR A 85 16.94 -7.78 0.21
CA THR A 85 17.95 -8.56 -0.53
C THR A 85 17.74 -8.46 -2.04
N ARG A 86 16.51 -8.64 -2.53
CA ARG A 86 16.22 -8.52 -3.97
C ARG A 86 16.50 -7.11 -4.51
N VAL A 87 16.20 -6.07 -3.73
CA VAL A 87 16.49 -4.69 -4.15
C VAL A 87 18.00 -4.43 -4.16
N GLN A 88 18.77 -5.02 -3.23
CA GLN A 88 20.24 -4.94 -3.23
C GLN A 88 20.86 -5.68 -4.42
N GLU A 89 20.38 -6.87 -4.75
CA GLU A 89 20.83 -7.63 -5.92
C GLU A 89 20.54 -6.87 -7.22
N PHE A 90 19.33 -6.33 -7.34
CA PHE A 90 18.97 -5.49 -8.47
C PHE A 90 19.83 -4.22 -8.53
N HIS A 91 20.13 -3.62 -7.37
CA HIS A 91 21.07 -2.49 -7.29
C HIS A 91 22.47 -2.83 -7.80
N ALA A 92 23.01 -3.98 -7.39
CA ALA A 92 24.35 -4.41 -7.79
C ALA A 92 24.45 -4.87 -9.26
N ALA A 93 23.32 -5.16 -9.90
CA ALA A 93 23.24 -5.66 -11.27
C ALA A 93 23.01 -4.56 -12.33
N MET A 94 22.72 -3.32 -11.91
CA MET A 94 22.71 -2.15 -12.80
C MET A 94 24.13 -1.67 -13.08
#